data_AF-A0A2W1GUB9-F1
#
_entry.id   AF-A0A2W1GUB9-F1
#
_cell.length_a   1.000
_cell.length_b   1.000
_cell.length_c   1.000
_cell.angle_alpha   90.00
_cell.angle_beta   90.00
_cell.angle_gamma   90.00
#
_symmetry.space_group_name_H-M   'P 1'
#
loop_
_entity.id
_entity.type
_entity.pdbx_description
1 polymer ?
#
loop_
_entity_poly.entity_id
_entity_poly.type
_entity_poly.pdbx_seq_one_letter_code
_entity_poly.pdbx_strand_id
1 'polypeptide(L)'
;MLRESLATLPQTLDQTYERILSAINDGYSKYALRILQWLTFSARPLSVEEIAEVVAIDVARDLAFDRDEVLEDPLEALSICSSLVTITKNEADGRLRPAQQIIALTHYSVQEYLVLDRIKQGSAKQYSMQEAKCYDVITRGSLKYLIQLQQPLLKETLKTFALARYSAEFWSSHLRKTRDEMEKTSHLAMSLMAIEEPAYLNWLRLHDPDRS
;
A
#
# COMPACT_ATOMS: atom_id res chain seq x y z
N MET A 1 -31.38 18.89 17.63
CA MET A 1 -30.00 18.36 17.75
C MET A 1 -29.91 16.84 17.64
N LEU A 2 -30.14 15.99 18.66
CA LEU A 2 -29.99 14.53 18.50
C LEU A 2 -30.91 13.90 17.43
N ARG A 3 -32.15 14.39 17.30
CA ARG A 3 -33.11 13.92 16.27
C ARG A 3 -32.74 14.34 14.84
N GLU A 4 -32.02 15.44 14.65
CA GLU A 4 -31.53 15.87 13.33
C GLU A 4 -30.29 15.09 12.92
N SER A 5 -29.40 14.75 13.87
CA SER A 5 -28.23 13.89 13.62
C SER A 5 -28.63 12.48 13.14
N LEU A 6 -29.73 11.93 13.66
CA LEU A 6 -30.26 10.64 13.21
C LEU A 6 -30.87 10.68 11.80
N ALA A 7 -31.38 11.83 11.34
CA ALA A 7 -31.89 12.00 9.98
C ALA A 7 -30.78 12.07 8.91
N THR A 8 -29.53 12.29 9.34
CA THR A 8 -28.33 12.31 8.48
C THR A 8 -27.54 11.00 8.49
N LEU A 9 -28.10 9.95 9.09
CA LEU A 9 -27.49 8.63 9.08
C LEU A 9 -27.53 8.06 7.65
N PRO A 10 -26.40 7.51 7.16
CA PRO A 10 -26.39 6.79 5.90
C PRO A 10 -27.41 5.64 5.93
N GLN A 11 -28.21 5.52 4.88
CA GLN A 11 -29.18 4.44 4.71
C GLN A 11 -28.53 3.12 4.27
N THR A 12 -27.31 3.20 3.73
CA THR A 12 -26.54 2.04 3.25
C THR A 12 -25.08 2.12 3.69
N LEU A 13 -24.40 0.98 3.65
CA LEU A 13 -22.95 0.92 3.85
C LEU A 13 -22.21 1.77 2.81
N ASP A 14 -22.69 1.80 1.56
CA ASP A 14 -22.09 2.62 0.50
C ASP A 14 -22.13 4.11 0.84
N GLN A 15 -23.27 4.63 1.31
CA GLN A 15 -23.38 6.02 1.77
C GLN A 15 -22.50 6.28 3.01
N THR A 16 -22.30 5.26 3.86
CA THR A 16 -21.40 5.34 5.01
C THR A 16 -19.96 5.52 4.56
N TYR A 17 -19.50 4.66 3.64
CA TYR A 17 -18.15 4.71 3.10
C TYR A 17 -17.91 5.99 2.29
N GLU A 18 -18.89 6.41 1.49
CA GLU A 18 -18.83 7.68 0.77
C GLU A 18 -18.61 8.85 1.74
N ARG A 19 -19.43 8.94 2.79
CA ARG A 19 -19.32 10.00 3.79
C ARG A 19 -17.96 10.00 4.48
N ILE A 20 -17.43 8.84 4.83
CA ILE A 20 -16.12 8.73 5.50
C ILE A 20 -15.01 9.20 4.55
N LEU A 21 -14.98 8.67 3.31
CA LEU A 21 -13.97 9.01 2.31
C LEU A 21 -14.01 10.50 1.92
N SER A 22 -15.22 11.07 1.76
CA SER A 22 -15.41 12.48 1.44
C SER A 22 -15.12 13.43 2.60
N ALA A 23 -15.00 12.91 3.83
CA ALA A 23 -14.60 13.70 5.00
C ALA A 23 -13.07 13.73 5.21
N ILE A 24 -12.30 12.95 4.44
CA ILE A 24 -10.83 12.98 4.49
C ILE A 24 -10.37 14.34 3.96
N ASN A 25 -9.52 15.02 4.73
CA ASN A 25 -8.97 16.31 4.35
C ASN A 25 -8.15 16.19 3.06
N ASP A 26 -8.29 17.16 2.14
CA ASP A 26 -7.63 17.15 0.83
C ASP A 26 -6.09 16.97 0.91
N GLY A 27 -5.46 17.53 1.96
CA GLY A 27 -4.02 17.37 2.21
C GLY A 27 -3.60 15.92 2.49
N TYR A 28 -4.50 15.11 3.03
CA TYR A 28 -4.29 13.69 3.33
C TYR A 28 -4.89 12.75 2.28
N SER A 29 -5.64 13.27 1.30
CA SER A 29 -6.36 12.44 0.33
C SER A 29 -5.44 11.52 -0.48
N LYS A 30 -4.26 12.00 -0.89
CA LYS A 30 -3.27 11.17 -1.59
C LYS A 30 -2.71 10.05 -0.70
N TYR A 31 -2.50 10.32 0.59
CA TYR A 31 -2.03 9.33 1.55
C TYR A 31 -3.10 8.27 1.80
N ALA A 32 -4.36 8.69 2.00
CA ALA A 32 -5.49 7.78 2.11
C ALA A 32 -5.62 6.88 0.88
N LEU A 33 -5.50 7.44 -0.32
CA LEU A 33 -5.55 6.65 -1.57
C LEU A 33 -4.44 5.59 -1.61
N ARG A 34 -3.19 5.95 -1.29
CA ARG A 34 -2.06 5.01 -1.25
C ARG A 34 -2.29 3.90 -0.23
N ILE A 35 -2.69 4.24 0.99
CA ILE A 35 -2.97 3.28 2.07
C ILE A 35 -4.08 2.32 1.62
N LEU A 36 -5.24 2.84 1.23
CA LEU A 36 -6.39 2.02 0.85
C LEU A 36 -6.06 1.13 -0.36
N GLN A 37 -5.30 1.65 -1.33
CA GLN A 37 -4.92 0.88 -2.52
C GLN A 37 -4.02 -0.30 -2.16
N TRP A 38 -2.99 -0.07 -1.33
CA TRP A 38 -2.10 -1.15 -0.89
C TRP A 38 -2.81 -2.14 0.03
N LEU A 39 -3.68 -1.69 0.94
CA LEU A 39 -4.48 -2.60 1.77
C LEU A 39 -5.45 -3.46 0.94
N THR A 40 -5.95 -2.94 -0.17
CA THR A 40 -6.92 -3.66 -1.03
C THR A 40 -6.25 -4.74 -1.88
N PHE A 41 -5.05 -4.48 -2.40
CA PHE A 41 -4.44 -5.31 -3.45
C PHE A 41 -3.11 -5.96 -3.04
N SER A 42 -2.68 -5.83 -1.79
CA SER A 42 -1.45 -6.48 -1.33
C SER A 42 -1.56 -8.01 -1.30
N ALA A 43 -0.43 -8.68 -1.53
CA ALA A 43 -0.36 -10.14 -1.60
C ALA A 43 -0.52 -10.81 -0.23
N ARG A 44 -0.26 -10.07 0.85
CA ARG A 44 -0.47 -10.45 2.25
C ARG A 44 -0.83 -9.22 3.07
N PRO A 45 -1.36 -9.39 4.31
CA PRO A 45 -1.51 -8.27 5.24
C PRO A 45 -0.18 -7.54 5.44
N LEU A 46 -0.23 -6.21 5.47
CA LEU A 46 0.92 -5.33 5.68
C LEU A 46 1.06 -4.98 7.15
N SER A 47 2.30 -4.80 7.61
CA SER A 47 2.55 -4.25 8.93
C SER A 47 2.25 -2.75 8.98
N VAL A 48 2.10 -2.21 10.18
CA VAL A 48 1.92 -0.76 10.37
C VAL A 48 3.15 0.00 9.85
N GLU A 49 4.36 -0.53 10.06
CA GLU A 49 5.61 0.07 9.58
C GLU A 49 5.72 0.04 8.05
N GLU A 50 5.25 -1.04 7.41
CA GLU A 50 5.19 -1.11 5.95
C GLU A 50 4.22 -0.06 5.38
N ILE A 51 3.07 0.13 6.03
CA ILE A 51 2.10 1.14 5.60
C ILE A 51 2.62 2.57 5.81
N ALA A 52 3.40 2.83 6.88
CA ALA A 52 4.05 4.12 7.09
C ALA A 52 4.95 4.50 5.90
N GLU A 53 5.65 3.54 5.30
CA GLU A 53 6.46 3.77 4.09
C GLU A 53 5.64 3.80 2.80
N VAL A 54 4.54 3.05 2.71
CA VAL A 54 3.64 3.11 1.55
C VAL A 54 3.11 4.52 1.32
N VAL A 55 2.81 5.25 2.40
CA VAL A 55 2.38 6.65 2.32
C VAL A 55 3.38 7.52 1.57
N ALA A 56 4.68 7.25 1.75
CA ALA A 56 5.79 7.95 1.12
C ALA A 56 6.09 7.56 -0.34
N ILE A 57 5.32 6.64 -0.94
CA ILE A 57 5.56 6.17 -2.31
C ILE A 57 4.65 6.88 -3.31
N ASP A 58 5.25 7.74 -4.13
CA ASP A 58 4.62 8.39 -5.26
C ASP A 58 5.20 7.91 -6.59
N VAL A 59 4.52 6.95 -7.23
CA VAL A 59 5.01 6.35 -8.49
C VAL A 59 5.10 7.33 -9.66
N ALA A 60 4.48 8.52 -9.56
CA ALA A 60 4.57 9.57 -10.55
C ALA A 60 5.89 10.35 -10.49
N ARG A 61 6.60 10.34 -9.36
CA ARG A 61 7.92 10.97 -9.19
C ARG A 61 9.03 10.08 -9.76
N ASP A 62 10.14 10.68 -10.16
CA ASP A 62 11.33 9.92 -10.59
C ASP A 62 11.90 9.11 -9.42
N LEU A 63 12.16 9.79 -8.30
CA LEU A 63 12.39 9.18 -6.99
C LEU A 63 11.04 9.00 -6.31
N ALA A 64 10.49 7.79 -6.34
CA ALA A 64 9.14 7.53 -5.86
C ALA A 64 9.04 7.50 -4.34
N PHE A 65 10.03 6.92 -3.67
CA PHE A 65 10.09 6.87 -2.21
C PHE A 65 10.75 8.14 -1.67
N ASP A 66 9.99 8.90 -0.89
CA ASP A 66 10.43 10.10 -0.20
C ASP A 66 10.46 9.86 1.32
N ARG A 67 11.66 9.74 1.88
CA ARG A 67 11.82 9.38 3.30
C ARG A 67 11.21 10.42 4.25
N ASP A 68 11.11 11.68 3.82
CA ASP A 68 10.56 12.77 4.63
C ASP A 68 9.02 12.74 4.68
N GLU A 69 8.37 11.97 3.79
CA GLU A 69 6.91 11.72 3.81
C GLU A 69 6.52 10.44 4.57
N VAL A 70 7.48 9.71 5.14
CA VAL A 70 7.19 8.50 5.94
C VAL A 70 6.49 8.92 7.22
N LEU A 71 5.38 8.25 7.57
CA LEU A 71 4.67 8.54 8.82
C LEU A 71 5.60 8.30 10.02
N GLU A 72 5.81 9.33 10.84
CA GLU A 72 6.61 9.22 12.07
C GLU A 72 5.96 8.26 13.06
N ASP A 73 4.62 8.35 13.20
CA ASP A 73 3.80 7.39 13.91
C ASP A 73 3.02 6.53 12.91
N PRO A 74 3.34 5.23 12.76
CA PRO A 74 2.58 4.31 11.90
C PRO A 74 1.09 4.26 12.20
N LEU A 75 0.67 4.62 13.42
CA LEU A 75 -0.74 4.66 13.82
C LEU A 75 -1.50 5.85 13.20
N GLU A 76 -0.81 6.85 12.63
CA GLU A 76 -1.42 7.98 11.93
C GLU A 76 -2.25 7.51 10.71
N ALA A 77 -1.96 6.32 10.17
CA ALA A 77 -2.80 5.69 9.15
C ALA A 77 -4.26 5.50 9.61
N LEU A 78 -4.51 5.28 10.90
CA LEU A 78 -5.86 5.22 11.48
C LEU A 78 -6.54 6.58 11.47
N SER A 79 -5.80 7.67 11.72
CA SER A 79 -6.38 9.02 11.66
C SER A 79 -6.67 9.45 10.21
N ILE A 80 -5.84 9.04 9.25
CA ILE A 80 -6.01 9.36 7.83
C ILE A 80 -7.24 8.63 7.24
N CYS A 81 -7.33 7.31 7.47
CA CYS A 81 -8.37 6.47 6.86
C CYS A 81 -9.57 6.22 7.79
N SER A 82 -9.55 6.74 9.02
CA SER A 82 -10.63 6.64 10.01
C SER A 82 -11.11 5.19 10.21
N SER A 83 -12.43 4.98 10.33
CA SER A 83 -13.04 3.67 10.56
C SER A 83 -12.94 2.68 9.39
N LEU A 84 -12.36 3.07 8.25
CA LEU A 84 -12.17 2.17 7.09
C LEU A 84 -11.06 1.15 7.32
N VAL A 85 -10.14 1.44 8.26
CA VAL A 85 -9.00 0.61 8.59
C VAL A 85 -8.97 0.26 10.07
N THR A 86 -8.33 -0.86 10.39
CA THR A 86 -8.15 -1.35 11.76
C THR A 86 -6.79 -1.98 11.93
N ILE A 87 -6.28 -1.98 13.16
CA ILE A 87 -5.02 -2.63 13.52
C ILE A 87 -5.32 -3.91 14.30
N THR A 88 -4.68 -4.99 13.87
CA THR A 88 -4.78 -6.31 14.49
C THR A 88 -3.37 -6.84 14.77
N LYS A 89 -3.27 -7.86 15.62
CA LYS A 89 -2.02 -8.58 15.81
C LYS A 89 -2.00 -9.77 14.88
N ASN A 90 -0.97 -9.87 14.06
CA ASN A 90 -0.68 -11.10 13.35
C ASN A 90 -0.05 -12.06 14.36
N GLU A 91 -0.84 -12.99 14.88
CA GLU A 91 -0.33 -14.10 15.67
C GLU A 91 0.52 -14.96 14.73
N ALA A 92 1.83 -14.77 14.79
CA ALA A 92 2.76 -15.55 13.97
C ALA A 92 2.47 -17.04 14.17
N ASP A 93 2.41 -17.78 13.06
CA ASP A 93 2.13 -19.21 13.03
C ASP A 93 3.16 -19.99 13.88
N GLY A 94 2.83 -20.18 15.15
CA GLY A 94 3.45 -21.08 16.11
C GLY A 94 4.93 -20.93 16.48
N ARG A 95 5.79 -20.13 15.81
CA ARG A 95 7.25 -20.14 16.12
C ARG A 95 7.97 -18.79 15.96
N LEU A 96 8.62 -18.37 17.06
CA LEU A 96 9.84 -17.53 17.13
C LEU A 96 9.81 -16.07 16.65
N ARG A 97 8.72 -15.53 16.10
CA ARG A 97 8.62 -14.09 15.79
C ARG A 97 7.67 -13.37 16.75
N PRO A 98 8.02 -12.19 17.28
CA PRO A 98 7.08 -11.39 18.06
C PRO A 98 5.85 -11.07 17.20
N ALA A 99 4.67 -11.04 17.84
CA ALA A 99 3.44 -10.66 17.16
C ALA A 99 3.62 -9.28 16.52
N GLN A 100 3.46 -9.21 15.20
CA GLN A 100 3.59 -7.96 14.45
C GLN A 100 2.22 -7.30 14.34
N GLN A 101 2.16 -5.98 14.54
CA GLN A 101 0.93 -5.23 14.30
C GLN A 101 0.73 -5.10 12.79
N ILE A 102 -0.41 -5.58 12.32
CA ILE A 102 -0.85 -5.46 10.94
C ILE A 102 -2.01 -4.49 10.85
N ILE A 103 -2.12 -3.82 9.73
CA ILE A 103 -3.24 -2.95 9.41
C ILE A 103 -4.01 -3.56 8.25
N ALA A 104 -5.33 -3.51 8.34
CA ALA A 104 -6.25 -4.09 7.38
C ALA A 104 -7.46 -3.18 7.18
N LEU A 105 -8.21 -3.40 6.10
CA LEU A 105 -9.55 -2.84 5.98
C LEU A 105 -10.44 -3.41 7.10
N THR A 106 -11.23 -2.55 7.74
CA THR A 106 -12.11 -2.96 8.86
C THR A 106 -13.14 -4.01 8.42
N HIS A 107 -13.63 -3.90 7.19
CA HIS A 107 -14.61 -4.83 6.63
C HIS A 107 -14.34 -5.11 5.15
N TYR A 108 -14.62 -6.33 4.70
CA TYR A 108 -14.53 -6.72 3.29
C TYR A 108 -15.37 -5.83 2.36
N SER A 109 -16.51 -5.35 2.83
CA SER A 109 -17.39 -4.46 2.04
C SER A 109 -16.79 -3.07 1.76
N VAL A 110 -15.74 -2.65 2.50
CA VAL A 110 -14.95 -1.46 2.16
C VAL A 110 -14.22 -1.68 0.84
N GLN A 111 -13.55 -2.82 0.69
CA GLN A 111 -12.88 -3.20 -0.56
C GLN A 111 -13.89 -3.30 -1.71
N GLU A 112 -15.05 -3.93 -1.50
CA GLU A 112 -16.08 -3.98 -2.53
C GLU A 112 -16.52 -2.59 -2.97
N TYR A 113 -16.68 -1.64 -2.04
CA TYR A 113 -17.06 -0.26 -2.37
C TYR A 113 -15.97 0.47 -3.19
N LEU A 114 -14.70 0.28 -2.84
CA LEU A 114 -13.58 0.90 -3.55
C LEU A 114 -13.42 0.38 -4.99
N VAL A 115 -13.73 -0.90 -5.23
CA VAL A 115 -13.49 -1.57 -6.53
C VAL A 115 -14.70 -1.52 -7.47
N LEU A 116 -15.93 -1.60 -6.94
CA LEU A 116 -17.14 -1.65 -7.75
C LEU A 116 -17.52 -0.27 -8.31
N ASP A 117 -18.22 -0.23 -9.44
CA ASP A 117 -18.53 1.00 -10.18
C ASP A 117 -19.34 2.04 -9.39
N ARG A 118 -20.00 1.63 -8.30
CA ARG A 118 -20.87 2.50 -7.50
C ARG A 118 -20.18 3.73 -6.92
N ILE A 119 -18.89 3.62 -6.55
CA ILE A 119 -18.11 4.77 -6.04
C ILE A 119 -17.89 5.84 -7.12
N LYS A 120 -17.89 5.47 -8.41
CA LYS A 120 -17.58 6.39 -9.53
C LYS A 120 -18.64 7.47 -9.71
N GLN A 121 -19.86 7.24 -9.24
CA GLN A 121 -20.96 8.19 -9.32
C GLN A 121 -21.05 9.11 -8.10
N GLY A 122 -20.28 8.82 -7.05
CA GLY A 122 -20.30 9.56 -5.79
C GLY A 122 -19.28 10.68 -5.70
N SER A 123 -19.36 11.41 -4.60
CA SER A 123 -18.36 12.40 -4.15
C SER A 123 -16.99 11.76 -3.85
N ALA A 124 -16.97 10.48 -3.46
CA ALA A 124 -15.76 9.72 -3.19
C ALA A 124 -15.08 9.10 -4.43
N LYS A 125 -15.50 9.44 -5.66
CA LYS A 125 -15.02 8.84 -6.92
C LYS A 125 -13.50 8.81 -7.11
N GLN A 126 -12.77 9.74 -6.49
CA GLN A 126 -11.31 9.78 -6.53
C GLN A 126 -10.64 8.55 -5.89
N TYR A 127 -11.35 7.86 -4.99
CA TYR A 127 -10.90 6.62 -4.36
C TYR A 127 -11.32 5.35 -5.13
N SER A 128 -11.92 5.50 -6.31
CA SER A 128 -12.28 4.35 -7.16
C SER A 128 -11.04 3.61 -7.65
N MET A 129 -11.05 2.29 -7.51
CA MET A 129 -9.92 1.43 -7.83
C MET A 129 -10.24 0.51 -9.00
N GLN A 130 -9.46 0.64 -10.06
CA GLN A 130 -9.41 -0.35 -11.13
C GLN A 130 -8.30 -1.37 -10.83
N GLU A 131 -8.66 -2.64 -10.71
CA GLU A 131 -7.76 -3.71 -10.25
C GLU A 131 -6.42 -3.73 -11.00
N ALA A 132 -6.43 -3.81 -12.33
CA ALA A 132 -5.21 -3.86 -13.14
C ALA A 132 -4.28 -2.65 -12.90
N LYS A 133 -4.84 -1.45 -12.79
CA LYS A 133 -4.09 -0.21 -12.49
C LYS A 133 -3.52 -0.21 -11.08
N CYS A 134 -4.25 -0.79 -10.13
CA CYS A 134 -3.75 -0.87 -8.75
C CYS A 134 -2.57 -1.82 -8.63
N TYR A 135 -2.62 -2.96 -9.33
CA TYR A 135 -1.44 -3.83 -9.43
C TYR A 135 -0.27 -3.15 -10.14
N ASP A 136 -0.51 -2.31 -11.16
CA ASP A 136 0.57 -1.54 -11.82
C ASP A 136 1.22 -0.57 -10.84
N VAL A 137 0.43 0.22 -10.12
CA VAL A 137 0.92 1.15 -9.10
C VAL A 137 1.72 0.43 -8.02
N ILE A 138 1.23 -0.69 -7.49
CA ILE A 138 1.96 -1.45 -6.46
C ILE A 138 3.25 -2.06 -7.02
N THR A 139 3.23 -2.56 -8.26
CA THR A 139 4.42 -3.10 -8.92
C THR A 139 5.47 -2.02 -9.11
N ARG A 140 5.09 -0.88 -9.70
CA ARG A 140 6.00 0.25 -9.94
C ARG A 140 6.50 0.85 -8.65
N GLY A 141 5.65 0.97 -7.63
CA GLY A 141 6.04 1.42 -6.30
C GLY A 141 7.09 0.50 -5.69
N SER A 142 6.87 -0.81 -5.75
CA SER A 142 7.83 -1.81 -5.27
C SER A 142 9.16 -1.77 -6.02
N LEU A 143 9.12 -1.71 -7.36
CA LEU A 143 10.33 -1.65 -8.18
C LEU A 143 11.12 -0.37 -7.93
N LYS A 144 10.47 0.80 -7.96
CA LYS A 144 11.14 2.08 -7.72
C LYS A 144 11.71 2.15 -6.30
N TYR A 145 10.97 1.67 -5.30
CA TYR A 145 11.45 1.58 -3.93
C TYR A 145 12.75 0.76 -3.85
N LEU A 146 12.79 -0.43 -4.45
CA LEU A 146 13.99 -1.28 -4.48
C LEU A 146 15.15 -0.65 -5.25
N ILE A 147 14.88 -0.04 -6.41
CA ILE A 147 15.89 0.66 -7.23
C ILE A 147 16.54 1.82 -6.45
N GLN A 148 15.78 2.49 -5.57
CA GLN A 148 16.32 3.57 -4.73
C GLN A 148 17.21 3.05 -3.59
N LEU A 149 17.21 1.75 -3.29
CA LEU A 149 18.09 1.14 -2.28
C LEU A 149 19.50 0.92 -2.85
N GLN A 150 20.23 2.01 -3.05
CA GLN A 150 21.57 2.00 -3.65
C GLN A 150 22.69 1.70 -2.66
N GLN A 151 22.44 1.88 -1.36
CA GLN A 151 23.42 1.54 -0.32
C GLN A 151 23.31 0.06 0.06
N PRO A 152 24.42 -0.65 0.31
CA PRO A 152 24.38 -2.05 0.71
C PRO A 152 23.49 -2.25 1.95
N LEU A 153 22.46 -3.09 1.83
CA LEU A 153 21.61 -3.43 2.95
C LEU A 153 22.36 -4.38 3.90
N LEU A 154 22.58 -3.91 5.12
CA LEU A 154 23.08 -4.69 6.25
C LEU A 154 21.89 -5.13 7.12
N LYS A 155 22.09 -6.13 7.99
CA LYS A 155 21.03 -6.60 8.91
C LYS A 155 20.41 -5.48 9.75
N GLU A 156 21.20 -4.46 10.08
CA GLU A 156 20.79 -3.31 10.88
C GLU A 156 19.94 -2.32 10.06
N THR A 157 20.26 -2.13 8.78
CA THR A 157 19.50 -1.24 7.88
C THR A 157 18.21 -1.89 7.37
N LEU A 158 18.07 -3.21 7.42
CA LEU A 158 16.80 -3.87 7.09
C LEU A 158 15.65 -3.43 8.00
N LYS A 159 15.93 -2.98 9.23
CA LYS A 159 14.91 -2.42 10.12
C LYS A 159 14.46 -1.01 9.74
N THR A 160 15.23 -0.31 8.91
CA THR A 160 14.95 1.08 8.48
C THR A 160 14.27 1.18 7.11
N PHE A 161 14.01 0.04 6.48
CA PHE A 161 13.33 -0.08 5.18
C PHE A 161 12.26 -1.17 5.29
N ALA A 162 11.17 -0.83 5.98
CA ALA A 162 10.13 -1.78 6.38
C ALA A 162 9.50 -2.49 5.17
N LEU A 163 9.28 -1.77 4.06
CA LEU A 163 8.63 -2.31 2.86
C LEU A 163 9.57 -3.15 1.99
N ALA A 164 10.88 -3.08 2.18
CA ALA A 164 11.87 -3.68 1.29
C ALA A 164 11.64 -5.18 1.04
N ARG A 165 11.35 -5.94 2.10
CA ARG A 165 11.12 -7.38 1.98
C ARG A 165 9.83 -7.69 1.21
N TYR A 166 8.74 -6.98 1.51
CA TYR A 166 7.49 -7.13 0.78
C TYR A 166 7.69 -6.80 -0.70
N SER A 167 8.31 -5.66 -1.00
CA SER A 167 8.57 -5.25 -2.37
C SER A 167 9.40 -6.29 -3.11
N ALA A 168 10.49 -6.78 -2.51
CA ALA A 168 11.39 -7.78 -3.10
C ALA A 168 10.70 -9.11 -3.43
N GLU A 169 9.79 -9.56 -2.55
CA GLU A 169 9.11 -10.85 -2.65
C GLU A 169 7.91 -10.80 -3.62
N PHE A 170 7.15 -9.70 -3.64
CA PHE A 170 5.83 -9.67 -4.30
C PHE A 170 5.75 -8.84 -5.58
N TRP A 171 6.75 -8.01 -5.93
CA TRP A 171 6.66 -7.15 -7.14
C TRP A 171 6.32 -7.96 -8.40
N SER A 172 6.93 -9.14 -8.59
CA SER A 172 6.74 -9.97 -9.78
C SER A 172 5.34 -10.60 -9.84
N SER A 173 4.75 -10.90 -8.67
CA SER A 173 3.39 -11.41 -8.56
C SER A 173 2.36 -10.35 -8.92
N HIS A 174 2.58 -9.10 -8.50
CA HIS A 174 1.74 -7.98 -8.91
C HIS A 174 1.87 -7.69 -10.40
N LEU A 175 3.09 -7.75 -10.96
CA LEU A 175 3.33 -7.59 -12.39
C LEU A 175 2.52 -8.58 -13.24
N ARG A 176 2.44 -9.84 -12.84
CA ARG A 176 1.63 -10.84 -13.57
C ARG A 176 0.14 -10.50 -13.65
N LYS A 177 -0.35 -9.59 -12.79
CA LYS A 177 -1.76 -9.18 -12.74
C LYS A 177 -2.05 -7.88 -13.50
N THR A 178 -1.05 -7.21 -14.09
CA THR A 178 -1.25 -5.89 -14.73
C THR A 178 -1.85 -5.92 -16.14
N ARG A 179 -1.94 -7.10 -16.80
CA ARG A 179 -2.56 -7.41 -18.13
C ARG A 179 -2.26 -6.47 -19.32
N ASP A 180 -2.39 -5.15 -19.18
CA ASP A 180 -2.32 -4.14 -20.26
C ASP A 180 -1.29 -3.01 -20.03
N GLU A 181 -0.69 -2.84 -18.84
CA GLU A 181 0.25 -1.73 -18.51
C GLU A 181 1.73 -2.16 -18.49
N MET A 182 2.10 -3.11 -19.35
CA MET A 182 3.33 -3.89 -19.19
C MET A 182 4.62 -3.16 -19.61
N GLU A 183 4.58 -2.20 -20.54
CA GLU A 183 5.79 -1.59 -21.12
C GLU A 183 6.62 -0.78 -20.10
N LYS A 184 6.02 0.21 -19.43
CA LYS A 184 6.72 1.05 -18.44
C LYS A 184 7.26 0.22 -17.28
N THR A 185 6.49 -0.76 -16.84
CA THR A 185 6.82 -1.59 -15.69
C THR A 185 7.90 -2.63 -16.04
N SER A 186 7.97 -3.07 -17.30
CA SER A 186 9.06 -3.92 -17.80
C SER A 186 10.41 -3.20 -17.76
N HIS A 187 10.47 -1.92 -18.11
CA HIS A 187 11.72 -1.14 -18.02
C HIS A 187 12.25 -1.03 -16.59
N LEU A 188 11.37 -0.81 -15.61
CA LEU A 188 11.75 -0.79 -14.19
C LEU A 188 12.24 -2.16 -13.72
N ALA A 189 11.57 -3.24 -14.14
CA ALA A 189 12.00 -4.59 -13.80
C ALA A 189 13.41 -4.89 -14.37
N MET A 190 13.66 -4.53 -15.64
CA MET A 190 14.99 -4.65 -16.25
C MET A 190 16.04 -3.81 -15.53
N SER A 191 15.68 -2.59 -15.09
CA SER A 191 16.59 -1.71 -14.36
C SER A 191 16.98 -2.29 -13.00
N LEU A 192 16.02 -2.89 -12.27
CA LEU A 192 16.30 -3.60 -11.02
C LEU A 192 17.21 -4.83 -11.25
N MET A 193 17.06 -5.51 -12.39
CA MET A 193 17.81 -6.72 -12.74
C MET A 193 19.17 -6.44 -13.39
N ALA A 194 19.57 -5.18 -13.53
CA ALA A 194 20.89 -4.84 -14.03
C ALA A 194 21.96 -5.27 -13.00
N ILE A 195 22.75 -6.29 -13.35
CA ILE A 195 23.72 -6.95 -12.45
C ILE A 195 24.75 -5.97 -11.86
N GLU A 196 25.04 -4.89 -12.57
CA GLU A 196 26.01 -3.87 -12.18
C GLU A 196 25.49 -2.92 -11.08
N GLU A 197 24.17 -2.94 -10.79
CA GLU A 197 23.53 -2.02 -9.85
C GLU A 197 23.49 -2.59 -8.41
N PRO A 198 23.85 -1.81 -7.37
CA PRO A 198 23.71 -2.22 -5.98
C PRO A 198 22.29 -2.68 -5.60
N ALA A 199 21.27 -2.08 -6.23
CA ALA A 199 19.86 -2.44 -6.04
C ALA A 199 19.58 -3.92 -6.37
N TYR A 200 20.23 -4.48 -7.40
CA TYR A 200 20.09 -5.89 -7.77
C TYR A 200 20.59 -6.82 -6.65
N LEU A 201 21.78 -6.53 -6.11
CA LEU A 201 22.36 -7.31 -5.02
C LEU A 201 21.53 -7.19 -3.74
N ASN A 202 20.99 -6.00 -3.46
CA ASN A 202 20.08 -5.79 -2.34
C ASN A 202 18.78 -6.57 -2.50
N TRP A 203 18.22 -6.60 -3.71
CA TRP A 203 17.04 -7.41 -4.01
C TRP A 203 17.30 -8.90 -3.74
N LEU A 204 18.37 -9.48 -4.27
CA LEU A 204 18.71 -10.90 -4.01
C LEU A 204 18.95 -11.21 -2.53
N ARG A 205 19.49 -10.27 -1.75
CA ARG A 205 19.66 -10.43 -0.29
C ARG A 205 18.32 -10.44 0.45
N LEU A 206 17.35 -9.65 -0.02
CA LEU A 206 16.00 -9.57 0.56
C LEU A 206 15.18 -10.82 0.21
N HIS A 207 15.23 -11.21 -1.06
CA HIS A 207 14.51 -12.35 -1.62
C HIS A 207 15.24 -12.86 -2.87
N ASP A 208 15.75 -14.09 -2.80
CA ASP A 208 16.35 -14.80 -3.94
C ASP A 208 15.29 -15.70 -4.58
N PRO A 209 14.74 -15.35 -5.76
CA PRO A 209 13.67 -16.11 -6.39
C PRO A 209 14.08 -17.52 -6.84
N ASP A 210 15.39 -17.79 -6.99
CA ASP A 210 15.90 -19.11 -7.38
C ASP A 210 16.04 -20.08 -6.19
N ARG A 211 15.87 -19.57 -4.96
CA ARG A 211 15.96 -20.36 -3.70
C ARG A 211 14.63 -20.54 -2.97
N SER A 212 13.54 -19.97 -3.50
CA SER A 212 12.21 -19.96 -2.89
C SER A 212 11.28 -21.05 -3.40
#